data_AF-A0A174L8K6-F1
#
_entry.id   AF-A0A174L8K6-F1
#
_cell.length_a   1.000
_cell.length_b   1.000
_cell.length_c   1.000
_cell.angle_alpha   90.00
_cell.angle_beta   90.00
_cell.angle_gamma   90.00
#
_symmetry.space_group_name_H-M   'P 1'
#
loop_
_entity.id
_entity.type
_entity.pdbx_description
1 polymer ?
#
loop_
_entity_poly.entity_id
_entity_poly.type
_entity_poly.pdbx_seq_one_letter_code
_entity_poly.pdbx_strand_id
1 'polypeptide(L)'
;MKDREMKRAKEVIEKGDGRHMYTMEQLLFRLSIKIPNQNINEVIDKLKRLSIVPSAIFKTSCGLIVEWWTMRCQVILDYNNYIKLIKEFLEYVDSIGVNEWIFDTGCLSDSLPVEYDNLEVIINPRFTVENFNNTGEIEINDETK
;
A
#
# COMPACT_ATOMS: atom_id res chain seq x y z
N MET A 1 3.58 19.44 3.67
CA MET A 1 4.15 18.08 3.82
C MET A 1 3.66 17.16 2.70
N LYS A 2 2.34 17.14 2.43
CA LYS A 2 1.67 16.55 1.26
C LYS A 2 2.42 16.59 -0.10
N ASP A 3 2.61 17.77 -0.68
CA ASP A 3 3.27 17.88 -2.00
C ASP A 3 4.72 17.41 -1.97
N ARG A 4 5.37 17.55 -0.81
CA ARG A 4 6.72 17.05 -0.57
C ARG A 4 6.76 15.54 -0.54
N GLU A 5 5.81 14.85 0.10
CA GLU A 5 5.78 13.39 0.13
C GLU A 5 5.36 12.78 -1.21
N MET A 6 4.39 13.39 -1.92
CA MET A 6 4.05 12.94 -3.26
C MET A 6 5.19 13.19 -4.26
N LYS A 7 5.90 14.32 -4.13
CA LYS A 7 7.12 14.59 -4.91
C LYS A 7 8.25 13.64 -4.52
N ARG A 8 8.43 13.33 -3.24
CA ARG A 8 9.46 12.42 -2.74
C ARG A 8 9.22 10.98 -3.18
N ALA A 9 7.97 10.50 -3.12
CA ALA A 9 7.60 9.18 -3.64
C ALA A 9 7.92 9.10 -5.14
N LYS A 10 7.52 10.12 -5.93
CA LYS A 10 7.87 10.21 -7.35
C LYS A 10 9.38 10.24 -7.59
N GLU A 11 10.12 11.06 -6.85
CA GLU A 11 11.59 11.18 -6.99
C GLU A 11 12.34 9.90 -6.59
N VAL A 12 11.94 9.23 -5.51
CA VAL A 12 12.49 7.94 -5.07
C VAL A 12 12.27 6.89 -6.15
N ILE A 13 11.08 6.87 -6.72
CA ILE A 13 10.73 5.94 -7.80
C ILE A 13 11.52 6.27 -9.08
N GLU A 14 11.60 7.54 -9.49
CA GLU A 14 12.30 8.01 -10.70
C GLU A 14 13.82 7.79 -10.63
N LYS A 15 14.42 7.93 -9.45
CA LYS A 15 15.86 7.76 -9.25
C LYS A 15 16.26 6.32 -8.93
N GLY A 16 15.31 5.45 -8.61
CA GLY A 16 15.60 4.14 -8.02
C GLY A 16 16.31 4.21 -6.66
N ASP A 17 16.25 5.39 -6.01
CA ASP A 17 16.97 5.67 -4.77
C ASP A 17 16.06 5.40 -3.56
N GLY A 18 16.31 4.29 -2.89
CA GLY A 18 15.55 3.74 -1.77
C GLY A 18 15.65 2.21 -1.80
N ARG A 19 15.04 1.47 -0.87
CA ARG A 19 14.92 -0.01 -1.02
C ARG A 19 14.02 -0.43 -2.21
N HIS A 20 13.57 0.53 -3.02
CA HIS A 20 12.89 0.32 -4.27
C HIS A 20 13.88 0.11 -5.42
N MET A 21 14.39 -1.12 -5.52
CA MET A 21 15.03 -1.58 -6.74
C MET A 21 13.99 -2.33 -7.57
N TYR A 22 13.26 -1.62 -8.43
CA TYR A 22 12.46 -2.29 -9.44
C TYR A 22 13.39 -2.94 -10.45
N THR A 23 13.59 -4.26 -10.33
CA THR A 23 14.55 -5.05 -11.12
C THR A 23 13.93 -5.67 -12.38
N MET A 24 12.96 -4.98 -13.00
CA MET A 24 12.16 -5.42 -14.17
C MET A 24 10.98 -6.34 -13.89
N GLU A 25 11.04 -7.21 -12.90
CA GLU A 25 9.88 -7.99 -12.47
C GLU A 25 9.78 -7.91 -10.96
N GLN A 26 8.61 -7.51 -10.46
CA GLN A 26 8.33 -7.50 -9.03
C GLN A 26 7.00 -8.18 -8.74
N LEU A 27 6.99 -8.84 -7.59
CA LEU A 27 5.82 -9.46 -6.99
C LEU A 27 5.28 -8.52 -5.93
N LEU A 28 3.97 -8.33 -5.92
CA LEU A 28 3.31 -7.41 -5.02
C LEU A 28 2.35 -8.12 -4.08
N PHE A 29 2.62 -7.99 -2.79
CA PHE A 29 1.74 -8.49 -1.72
C PHE A 29 0.94 -7.40 -1.05
N ARG A 30 1.47 -6.19 -0.93
CA ARG A 30 0.77 -5.09 -0.29
C ARG A 30 1.26 -3.73 -0.72
N LEU A 31 0.39 -2.75 -0.51
CA LEU A 31 0.72 -1.33 -0.53
C LEU A 31 0.43 -0.75 0.85
N SER A 32 1.36 0.04 1.37
CA SER A 32 1.25 0.56 2.73
C SER A 32 1.53 2.07 2.82
N ILE A 33 0.86 2.69 3.78
CA ILE A 33 1.17 4.04 4.23
C ILE A 33 1.33 4.05 5.75
N LYS A 34 2.13 5.00 6.23
CA LYS A 34 2.19 5.36 7.64
C LYS A 34 1.46 6.68 7.88
N ILE A 35 0.54 6.70 8.83
CA ILE A 35 -0.16 7.90 9.30
C ILE A 35 0.41 8.27 10.69
N PRO A 36 1.16 9.38 10.83
CA PRO A 36 1.68 9.83 12.11
C PRO A 36 0.57 10.14 13.13
N ASN A 37 0.91 10.05 14.42
CA ASN A 37 0.02 10.17 15.59
C ASN A 37 -1.08 11.26 15.45
N GLN A 38 -2.26 10.84 14.97
CA GLN A 38 -3.53 11.58 15.00
C GLN A 38 -4.56 10.75 15.78
N ASN A 39 -5.78 11.26 15.98
CA ASN A 39 -6.86 10.57 16.68
C ASN A 39 -7.11 9.16 16.09
N ILE A 40 -6.44 8.14 16.65
CA ILE A 40 -6.29 6.81 16.04
C ILE A 40 -7.65 6.16 15.77
N ASN A 41 -8.59 6.30 16.70
CA ASN A 41 -9.91 5.66 16.57
C ASN A 41 -10.74 6.29 15.44
N GLU A 42 -10.72 7.62 15.31
CA GLU A 42 -11.43 8.33 14.24
C GLU A 42 -10.85 7.98 12.86
N VAL A 43 -9.52 7.90 12.77
CA VAL A 43 -8.85 7.46 11.54
C VAL A 43 -9.23 6.02 11.19
N ILE A 44 -9.23 5.10 12.16
CA ILE A 44 -9.64 3.70 11.94
C ILE A 44 -11.09 3.61 11.45
N ASP A 45 -12.02 4.33 12.08
CA ASP A 45 -13.43 4.31 11.68
C ASP A 45 -13.64 4.86 10.27
N LYS A 46 -12.82 5.84 9.86
CA LYS A 46 -12.79 6.35 8.49
C LYS A 46 -12.24 5.31 7.52
N LEU A 47 -11.13 4.66 7.85
CA LEU A 47 -10.50 3.62 7.01
C LEU A 47 -11.44 2.43 6.77
N LYS A 48 -12.27 2.07 7.76
CA LYS A 48 -13.28 1.00 7.65
C LYS A 48 -14.40 1.29 6.64
N ARG A 49 -14.62 2.54 6.27
CA ARG A 49 -15.73 2.97 5.39
C ARG A 49 -15.29 3.30 3.98
N LEU A 50 -14.04 2.98 3.66
CA LEU A 50 -13.45 3.25 2.36
C LEU A 50 -14.03 2.36 1.26
N SER A 51 -13.97 2.82 0.01
CA SER A 51 -14.40 2.02 -1.15
C SER A 51 -13.43 0.89 -1.47
N ILE A 52 -12.14 1.09 -1.17
CA ILE A 52 -11.10 0.06 -1.13
C ILE A 52 -10.63 -0.01 0.32
N VAL A 53 -11.19 -0.95 1.06
CA VAL A 53 -10.97 -1.16 2.49
C VAL A 53 -9.59 -1.79 2.70
N PRO A 54 -8.76 -1.29 3.64
CA PRO A 54 -7.47 -1.90 3.95
C PRO A 54 -7.63 -3.27 4.58
N SER A 55 -6.62 -4.12 4.39
CA SER A 55 -6.57 -5.47 4.95
C SER A 55 -6.13 -5.46 6.41
N ALA A 56 -5.13 -4.63 6.72
CA ALA A 56 -4.54 -4.56 8.06
C ALA A 56 -4.24 -3.13 8.50
N ILE A 57 -4.36 -2.91 9.82
CA ILE A 57 -3.99 -1.67 10.50
C ILE A 57 -3.16 -2.03 11.74
N PHE A 58 -1.90 -1.58 11.77
CA PHE A 58 -1.01 -1.76 12.90
C PHE A 58 -0.89 -0.45 13.67
N LYS A 59 -1.26 -0.48 14.95
CA LYS A 59 -1.02 0.64 15.88
C LYS A 59 0.39 0.51 16.42
N THR A 60 1.22 1.50 16.11
CA THR A 60 2.61 1.58 16.54
C THR A 60 2.80 2.76 17.48
N SER A 61 3.91 2.78 18.21
CA SER A 61 4.31 3.95 19.02
C SER A 61 4.47 5.25 18.21
N CYS A 62 4.58 5.13 16.88
CA CYS A 62 4.81 6.24 15.96
C CYS A 62 3.57 6.58 15.10
N GLY A 63 2.39 6.05 15.41
CA GLY A 63 1.16 6.23 14.64
C GLY A 63 0.66 4.92 14.02
N LEU A 64 -0.07 5.00 12.92
CA LEU A 64 -0.67 3.86 12.24
C LEU A 64 0.15 3.44 11.02
N ILE A 65 0.30 2.13 10.81
CA ILE A 65 0.63 1.56 9.50
C ILE A 65 -0.66 0.97 8.94
N VAL A 66 -1.01 1.34 7.72
CA VAL A 66 -2.22 0.90 7.05
C VAL A 66 -1.82 0.18 5.79
N GLU A 67 -2.28 -1.06 5.61
CA GLU A 67 -1.87 -1.93 4.52
C GLU A 67 -3.08 -2.42 3.71
N TRP A 68 -2.95 -2.34 2.39
CA TRP A 68 -3.85 -2.97 1.42
C TRP A 68 -3.14 -4.18 0.84
N TRP A 69 -3.58 -5.37 1.22
CA TRP A 69 -3.00 -6.61 0.72
C TRP A 69 -3.65 -7.01 -0.60
N THR A 70 -2.86 -7.66 -1.45
CA THR A 70 -3.35 -8.24 -2.69
C THR A 70 -4.11 -9.52 -2.37
N MET A 71 -5.31 -9.67 -2.91
CA MET A 71 -6.13 -10.89 -2.72
C MET A 71 -5.69 -12.05 -3.63
N ARG A 72 -4.75 -11.77 -4.55
CA ARG A 72 -4.29 -12.66 -5.64
C ARG A 72 -2.82 -12.39 -5.89
N CYS A 73 -2.16 -13.33 -6.58
CA CYS A 73 -0.81 -13.10 -7.09
C CYS A 73 -0.82 -11.89 -8.03
N GLN A 74 0.02 -10.90 -7.76
CA GLN A 74 0.17 -9.73 -8.61
C GLN A 74 1.62 -9.60 -9.07
N VAL A 75 1.82 -9.60 -10.39
CA VAL A 75 3.13 -9.47 -11.04
C VAL A 75 3.18 -8.17 -11.82
N ILE A 76 4.24 -7.38 -11.63
CA ILE A 76 4.48 -6.14 -12.38
C ILE A 76 5.68 -6.36 -13.30
N LEU A 77 5.46 -6.34 -14.62
CA LEU A 77 6.44 -6.73 -15.65
C LEU A 77 7.26 -5.58 -16.22
N ASP A 78 6.83 -4.33 -16.03
CA ASP A 78 7.65 -3.20 -16.41
C ASP A 78 7.50 -1.98 -15.48
N TYR A 79 8.49 -1.09 -15.60
CA TYR A 79 8.61 0.11 -14.80
C TYR A 79 7.46 1.10 -15.03
N ASN A 80 6.88 1.16 -16.23
CA ASN A 80 5.77 2.08 -16.48
C ASN A 80 4.52 1.61 -15.76
N ASN A 81 4.24 0.30 -15.77
CA ASN A 81 3.12 -0.27 -15.02
C ASN A 81 3.32 -0.14 -13.51
N TYR A 82 4.55 -0.30 -13.03
CA TYR A 82 4.92 0.01 -11.66
C TYR A 82 4.58 1.46 -11.28
N ILE A 83 5.05 2.44 -12.06
CA ILE A 83 4.78 3.87 -11.84
C ILE A 83 3.27 4.15 -11.81
N LYS A 84 2.53 3.53 -12.73
CA LYS A 84 1.10 3.73 -12.89
C LYS A 84 0.34 3.26 -11.65
N LEU A 85 0.65 2.07 -11.17
CA LEU A 85 0.06 1.49 -9.96
C LEU A 85 0.32 2.37 -8.74
N ILE A 86 1.55 2.83 -8.54
CA ILE A 86 1.88 3.69 -7.40
C ILE A 86 1.16 5.03 -7.50
N LYS A 87 1.07 5.63 -8.69
CA LYS A 87 0.30 6.88 -8.86
C LYS A 87 -1.17 6.69 -8.48
N GLU A 88 -1.81 5.62 -8.95
CA GLU A 88 -3.21 5.31 -8.60
C GLU A 88 -3.39 5.12 -7.09
N PHE A 89 -2.47 4.41 -6.45
CA PHE A 89 -2.49 4.23 -5.01
C PHE A 89 -2.38 5.56 -4.26
N LEU A 90 -1.42 6.41 -4.63
CA LEU A 90 -1.23 7.70 -3.98
C LEU A 90 -2.39 8.66 -4.23
N GLU A 91 -2.99 8.64 -5.43
CA GLU A 91 -4.21 9.40 -5.73
C GLU A 91 -5.39 8.93 -4.87
N TYR A 92 -5.53 7.62 -4.69
CA TYR A 92 -6.52 7.06 -3.79
C TYR A 92 -6.29 7.48 -2.34
N VAL A 93 -5.06 7.36 -1.83
CA VAL A 93 -4.71 7.76 -0.47
C VAL A 93 -4.98 9.25 -0.24
N ASP A 94 -4.68 10.11 -1.22
CA ASP A 94 -4.99 11.54 -1.12
C ASP A 94 -6.51 11.78 -1.02
N SER A 95 -7.31 11.01 -1.76
CA SER A 95 -8.77 11.09 -1.73
C SER A 95 -9.39 10.70 -0.38
N ILE A 96 -8.68 9.91 0.44
CA ILE A 96 -9.12 9.59 1.81
C ILE A 96 -9.22 10.89 2.63
N GLY A 97 -8.38 11.90 2.39
CA GLY A 97 -8.39 13.15 3.13
C GLY A 97 -7.85 13.00 4.56
N VAL A 98 -6.74 12.26 4.72
CA VAL A 98 -5.92 12.29 5.94
C VAL A 98 -4.83 13.35 5.74
N ASN A 99 -4.65 14.23 6.74
CA ASN A 99 -3.79 15.41 6.60
C ASN A 99 -2.30 15.06 6.42
N GLU A 100 -1.85 13.96 7.04
CA GLU A 100 -0.45 13.53 7.01
C GLU A 100 -0.35 12.02 6.81
N TRP A 101 0.44 11.62 5.82
CA TRP A 101 0.78 10.23 5.56
C TRP A 101 2.14 10.15 4.86
N ILE A 102 2.80 9.01 5.00
CA ILE A 102 4.08 8.69 4.39
C ILE A 102 3.90 7.39 3.61
N PHE A 103 4.23 7.39 2.33
CA PHE A 103 4.22 6.15 1.54
C PHE A 103 5.31 5.21 2.05
N ASP A 104 4.94 3.99 2.42
CA ASP A 104 5.90 2.99 2.84
C ASP A 104 6.38 2.20 1.62
N THR A 105 7.57 2.57 1.20
CA THR A 105 8.27 2.00 0.05
C THR A 105 8.76 0.56 0.28
N GLY A 106 8.74 0.03 1.51
CA GLY A 106 9.28 -1.29 1.82
C GLY A 106 8.49 -2.47 1.21
N CYS A 107 7.21 -2.25 0.90
CA CYS A 107 6.25 -3.30 0.56
C CYS A 107 6.30 -3.82 -0.89
N LEU A 108 7.10 -3.21 -1.77
CA LEU A 108 7.20 -3.62 -3.18
C LEU A 108 8.32 -4.64 -3.43
N SER A 109 9.10 -4.97 -2.40
CA SER A 109 10.13 -6.03 -2.43
C SER A 109 9.69 -7.27 -1.66
N ASP A 110 8.39 -7.46 -1.44
CA ASP A 110 7.88 -8.57 -0.63
C ASP A 110 8.13 -9.92 -1.35
N SER A 111 8.65 -10.88 -0.61
CA SER A 111 8.86 -12.25 -1.10
C SER A 111 7.53 -13.01 -1.16
N LEU A 112 7.43 -13.91 -2.13
CA LEU A 112 6.32 -14.85 -2.26
C LEU A 112 6.01 -15.59 -0.94
N PRO A 113 4.76 -15.63 -0.44
CA PRO A 113 4.32 -16.74 0.37
C PRO A 113 4.40 -18.00 -0.50
N VAL A 114 4.87 -19.08 0.11
CA VAL A 114 5.62 -20.16 -0.56
C VAL A 114 4.75 -21.10 -1.41
N GLU A 115 3.43 -20.89 -1.54
CA GLU A 115 2.56 -21.88 -2.20
C GLU A 115 1.60 -21.23 -3.23
N TYR A 116 1.83 -21.53 -4.51
CA TYR A 116 1.08 -21.05 -5.68
C TYR A 116 0.26 -22.14 -6.38
N ASP A 117 -0.26 -23.11 -5.64
CA ASP A 117 -1.12 -24.11 -6.26
C ASP A 117 -2.51 -23.50 -6.54
N ASN A 118 -2.74 -23.18 -7.83
CA ASN A 118 -4.03 -22.80 -8.44
C ASN A 118 -4.57 -21.37 -8.21
N LEU A 119 -3.73 -20.38 -7.89
CA LEU A 119 -4.18 -18.98 -7.79
C LEU A 119 -4.10 -18.25 -9.14
N GLU A 120 -5.17 -17.54 -9.49
CA GLU A 120 -5.23 -16.64 -10.65
C GLU A 120 -4.17 -15.54 -10.52
N VAL A 121 -3.28 -15.42 -11.52
CA VAL A 121 -2.22 -14.41 -11.55
C VAL A 121 -2.69 -13.17 -12.30
N ILE A 122 -2.59 -12.01 -11.65
CA ILE A 122 -2.85 -10.71 -12.25
C ILE A 122 -1.53 -10.08 -12.70
N ILE A 123 -1.42 -9.82 -14.00
CA ILE A 123 -0.26 -9.18 -14.60
C ILE A 123 -0.55 -7.69 -14.75
N ASN A 124 0.41 -6.85 -14.34
CA ASN A 124 0.35 -5.40 -14.36
C ASN A 124 -0.94 -4.85 -13.71
N PRO A 125 -1.13 -5.14 -12.41
CA PRO A 125 -2.34 -4.78 -11.69
C PRO A 125 -2.59 -3.26 -11.69
N ARG A 126 -3.85 -2.92 -11.46
CA ARG A 126 -4.35 -1.57 -11.22
C ARG A 126 -4.78 -1.44 -9.76
N PHE A 127 -4.69 -0.26 -9.16
CA PHE A 127 -5.18 -0.06 -7.79
C PHE A 127 -6.71 0.11 -7.81
N THR A 128 -7.43 -1.01 -7.83
CA THR A 128 -8.90 -1.05 -7.92
C THR A 128 -9.52 -1.89 -6.81
N VAL A 129 -10.86 -1.81 -6.72
CA VAL A 129 -11.64 -2.62 -5.79
C VAL A 129 -11.39 -4.11 -6.01
N GLU A 130 -11.33 -4.59 -7.26
CA GLU A 130 -11.14 -6.03 -7.53
C GLU A 130 -9.78 -6.56 -7.04
N ASN A 131 -8.76 -5.71 -7.00
CA ASN A 131 -7.37 -6.13 -6.78
C ASN A 131 -6.90 -5.94 -5.33
N PHE A 132 -7.43 -4.93 -4.63
CA PHE A 132 -6.91 -4.47 -3.32
C PHE A 132 -7.99 -4.28 -2.25
N ASN A 133 -9.28 -4.44 -2.57
CA ASN A 133 -10.31 -4.27 -1.54
C ASN A 133 -10.38 -5.50 -0.64
N ASN A 134 -10.21 -5.28 0.67
CA ASN A 134 -10.52 -6.28 1.66
C ASN A 134 -12.04 -6.49 1.75
N THR A 135 -12.50 -7.72 1.50
CA THR A 135 -13.91 -8.11 1.67
C THR A 135 -14.18 -8.78 3.03
N GLY A 136 -13.13 -9.09 3.79
CA GLY A 136 -13.22 -9.67 5.13
C GLY A 136 -13.22 -8.61 6.23
N GLU A 137 -13.02 -9.06 7.46
CA GLU A 137 -12.74 -8.15 8.58
C GLU A 137 -11.34 -7.54 8.42
N ILE A 138 -11.16 -6.30 8.88
CA ILE A 138 -9.86 -5.66 8.90
C ILE A 138 -9.08 -6.20 10.09
N GLU A 139 -7.86 -6.66 9.86
CA GLU A 139 -6.94 -7.05 10.93
C GLU A 139 -6.45 -5.79 11.66
N ILE A 140 -6.66 -5.71 12.97
CA ILE A 140 -6.22 -4.56 13.78
C ILE A 140 -5.31 -5.07 14.89
N ASN A 141 -4.02 -4.79 14.75
CA ASN A 141 -2.99 -5.18 15.71
C ASN A 141 -2.51 -3.97 16.51
N ASP A 142 -2.32 -4.16 17.82
CA ASP A 142 -1.80 -3.14 18.71
C ASP A 142 -0.40 -3.53 19.19
N GLU A 143 0.62 -2.93 18.56
CA GLU A 143 2.04 -3.16 18.83
C GLU A 143 2.61 -2.15 19.83
N THR A 144 1.75 -1.36 20.49
CA THR A 144 2.19 -0.41 21.52
C THR A 144 2.39 -1.04 22.90
N LYS A 145 2.11 -2.33 23.03
CA LYS A 145 2.17 -3.10 24.28
C LYS A 145 3.52 -3.75 24.53
#